data_AF-A0A964QK09-F1
#
_entry.id   AF-A0A964QK09-F1
#
_cell.length_a   1.000
_cell.length_b   1.000
_cell.length_c   1.000
_cell.angle_alpha   90.00
_cell.angle_beta   90.00
_cell.angle_gamma   90.00
#
_symmetry.space_group_name_H-M   'P 1'
#
loop_
_entity.id
_entity.type
_entity.pdbx_description
1 polymer ?
#
loop_
_entity_poly.entity_id
_entity_poly.type
_entity_poly.pdbx_seq_one_letter_code
_entity_poly.pdbx_strand_id
1 'polypeptide(L)'
;MAHLQLEAEEIHRRAVVAVVHDHRPIGPDLELMRVGGVTAKVYQVTVDVDVEAGYPASRDRETGWFRLATGQVAGDALGRGRSGSAQADG
;
A
#
# COMPACT_ATOMS: atom_id res chain seq x y z
N MET A 1 -2.14 -34.29 -0.46
CA MET A 1 -2.15 -33.01 0.29
C MET A 1 -0.77 -32.71 0.88
N ALA A 2 -0.26 -33.48 1.86
CA ALA A 2 1.02 -33.19 2.53
C ALA A 2 2.25 -33.11 1.59
N HIS A 3 2.33 -33.98 0.57
CA HIS A 3 3.46 -33.98 -0.37
C HIS A 3 3.56 -32.69 -1.19
N LEU A 4 2.43 -32.19 -1.71
CA LEU A 4 2.36 -30.95 -2.48
C LEU A 4 2.76 -29.73 -1.64
N GLN A 5 2.45 -29.77 -0.35
CA GLN A 5 2.79 -28.67 0.56
C GLN A 5 4.30 -28.64 0.85
N LEU A 6 4.92 -29.81 1.07
CA LEU A 6 6.38 -29.91 1.24
C LEU A 6 7.13 -29.45 -0.02
N GLU A 7 6.64 -29.83 -1.20
CA GLU A 7 7.22 -29.41 -2.48
C GLU A 7 7.09 -27.89 -2.68
N ALA A 8 5.92 -27.32 -2.40
CA ALA A 8 5.71 -25.87 -2.47
C ALA A 8 6.62 -25.10 -1.50
N GLU A 9 6.79 -25.58 -0.27
CA GLU A 9 7.71 -24.99 0.71
C GLU A 9 9.17 -25.05 0.24
N GLU A 10 9.58 -26.14 -0.40
CA GLU A 10 10.94 -26.28 -0.92
C GLU A 10 11.21 -25.32 -2.09
N ILE A 11 10.26 -25.20 -3.01
CA ILE A 11 10.32 -24.22 -4.10
C ILE A 11 10.40 -22.80 -3.51
N HIS A 12 9.52 -22.48 -2.56
CA HIS A 12 9.46 -21.15 -1.93
C HIS A 12 10.77 -20.78 -1.23
N ARG A 13 11.36 -21.70 -0.45
CA ARG A 13 12.64 -21.46 0.24
C ARG A 13 13.81 -21.14 -0.71
N ARG A 14 13.74 -21.59 -1.96
CA ARG A 14 14.81 -21.43 -2.96
C ARG A 14 14.54 -20.28 -3.92
N ALA A 15 13.34 -19.73 -3.92
CA ALA A 15 12.91 -18.69 -4.84
C ALA A 15 13.32 -17.29 -4.37
N VAL A 16 13.40 -16.36 -5.34
CA VAL A 16 13.31 -14.93 -5.06
C VAL A 16 11.83 -14.57 -5.11
N VAL A 17 11.28 -14.15 -3.98
CA VAL A 17 9.85 -13.85 -3.86
C VAL A 17 9.67 -12.34 -3.84
N ALA A 18 9.01 -11.81 -4.87
CA ALA A 18 8.71 -10.40 -5.00
C ALA A 18 7.20 -10.16 -4.86
N VAL A 19 6.81 -9.29 -3.93
CA VAL A 19 5.43 -8.79 -3.82
C VAL A 19 5.32 -7.51 -4.62
N VAL A 20 4.65 -7.57 -5.77
CA VAL A 20 4.56 -6.43 -6.71
C VAL A 20 3.41 -5.48 -6.41
N HIS A 21 2.46 -5.90 -5.57
CA HIS A 21 1.32 -5.08 -5.18
C HIS A 21 0.80 -5.54 -3.82
N ASP A 22 0.78 -4.64 -2.85
CA ASP A 22 0.12 -4.81 -1.56
C ASP A 22 -0.07 -3.42 -0.92
N HIS A 23 -1.05 -3.31 -0.02
CA HIS A 23 -1.46 -2.05 0.61
C HIS A 23 -1.02 -1.94 2.08
N ARG A 24 -0.32 -2.94 2.62
CA ARG A 24 0.19 -2.85 4.00
C ARG A 24 1.23 -1.73 4.15
N PRO A 25 1.17 -0.96 5.24
CA PRO A 25 2.21 0.00 5.58
C PRO A 25 3.59 -0.67 5.68
N ILE A 26 4.66 0.06 5.32
CA ILE A 26 6.02 -0.49 5.25
C ILE A 26 6.44 -1.09 6.60
N GLY A 27 6.27 -0.33 7.68
CA GLY A 27 6.78 -0.70 9.01
C GLY A 27 6.30 -2.07 9.50
N PRO A 28 4.98 -2.29 9.68
CA PRO A 28 4.43 -3.58 10.08
C PRO A 28 4.71 -4.72 9.10
N ASP A 29 4.90 -4.41 7.81
CA ASP A 29 5.08 -5.45 6.78
C ASP A 29 6.48 -6.05 6.76
N LEU A 30 7.51 -5.34 7.26
CA LEU A 30 8.89 -5.85 7.28
C LEU A 30 9.03 -7.18 8.02
N GLU A 31 8.37 -7.34 9.18
CA GLU A 31 8.45 -8.60 9.93
C GLU A 31 7.65 -9.72 9.24
N LEU A 32 6.52 -9.40 8.60
CA LEU A 32 5.75 -10.34 7.81
C LEU A 32 6.54 -10.82 6.58
N MET A 33 7.25 -9.92 5.91
CA MET A 33 8.15 -10.25 4.81
C MET A 33 9.26 -11.19 5.28
N ARG A 34 9.86 -10.90 6.45
CA ARG A 34 10.92 -11.72 7.05
C ARG A 34 10.43 -13.14 7.36
N VAL A 35 9.31 -13.28 8.05
CA VAL A 35 8.73 -14.58 8.43
C VAL A 35 8.20 -15.34 7.21
N GLY A 36 7.62 -14.63 6.24
CA GLY A 36 7.06 -15.21 5.02
C GLY A 36 8.07 -15.54 3.93
N GLY A 37 9.37 -15.22 4.11
CA GLY A 37 10.41 -15.47 3.11
C GLY A 37 10.29 -14.59 1.86
N VAL A 38 9.76 -13.37 1.99
CA VAL A 38 9.67 -12.40 0.89
C VAL A 38 11.02 -11.69 0.74
N THR A 39 11.58 -11.73 -0.47
CA THR A 39 12.87 -11.11 -0.79
C THR A 39 12.74 -9.62 -1.10
N ALA A 40 11.67 -9.24 -1.80
CA ALA A 40 11.48 -7.86 -2.23
C ALA A 40 9.99 -7.49 -2.24
N LYS A 41 9.72 -6.20 -2.07
CA LYS A 41 8.38 -5.65 -2.22
C LYS A 41 8.45 -4.31 -2.95
N VAL A 42 7.53 -4.13 -3.90
CA VAL A 42 7.34 -2.87 -4.61
C VAL A 42 6.37 -2.02 -3.80
N TYR A 43 6.85 -0.88 -3.31
CA TYR A 43 6.00 0.11 -2.68
C TYR A 43 5.57 1.16 -3.70
N GLN A 44 4.27 1.27 -3.91
CA GLN A 44 3.72 2.35 -4.71
C GLN A 44 3.68 3.63 -3.89
N VAL A 45 4.48 4.61 -4.29
CA VAL A 45 4.45 5.97 -3.74
C VAL A 45 3.42 6.78 -4.51
N THR A 46 2.38 7.26 -3.84
CA THR A 46 1.39 8.17 -4.42
C THR A 46 1.62 9.58 -3.93
N VAL A 47 1.59 10.55 -4.83
CA VAL A 47 1.61 11.99 -4.50
C VAL A 47 0.18 12.49 -4.51
N ASP A 48 -0.25 13.09 -3.40
CA ASP A 48 -1.54 13.77 -3.32
C ASP A 48 -1.43 15.11 -4.07
N VAL A 49 -2.04 15.18 -5.26
CA VAL A 49 -2.05 16.40 -6.08
C VAL A 49 -3.38 17.12 -5.90
N ASP A 50 -3.30 18.39 -5.52
CA ASP A 50 -4.42 19.31 -5.61
C ASP A 50 -4.72 19.61 -7.08
N VAL A 51 -5.81 19.04 -7.59
CA VAL A 51 -6.18 19.22 -8.99
C VAL A 51 -6.72 20.63 -9.25
N GLU A 52 -7.27 21.29 -8.24
CA GLU A 52 -7.85 22.64 -8.36
C GLU A 52 -6.77 23.73 -8.24
N ALA A 53 -5.87 23.59 -7.27
CA ALA A 53 -4.76 24.54 -7.06
C ALA A 53 -3.52 24.24 -7.92
N GLY A 54 -3.45 23.04 -8.51
CA GLY A 54 -2.39 22.60 -9.41
C GLY A 54 -1.16 22.00 -8.71
N TYR A 55 -0.30 21.41 -9.53
CA TYR A 55 0.91 20.69 -9.10
C TYR A 55 1.87 21.53 -8.21
N PRO A 56 2.14 22.82 -8.51
CA PRO A 56 3.04 23.63 -7.68
C PRO A 56 2.56 23.80 -6.23
N ALA A 57 1.24 23.89 -6.01
CA ALA A 57 0.66 24.00 -4.67
C ALA A 57 0.77 22.71 -3.85
N SER A 58 1.06 21.58 -4.51
CA SER A 58 1.20 20.26 -3.89
C SER A 58 2.65 19.90 -3.56
N ARG A 59 3.63 20.65 -4.10
CA ARG A 59 5.08 20.38 -3.95
C ARG A 59 5.53 20.35 -2.49
N ASP A 60 5.04 21.31 -1.72
CA ASP A 60 5.50 21.55 -0.34
C ASP A 60 4.57 20.86 0.69
N ARG A 61 3.62 20.02 0.23
CA ARG A 61 2.74 19.26 1.12
C ARG A 61 3.45 18.00 1.60
N GLU A 62 3.80 18.00 2.89
CA GLU A 62 4.36 16.84 3.59
C GLU A 62 3.27 15.96 4.26
N THR A 63 2.03 16.42 4.23
CA THR A 63 0.86 15.68 4.72
C THR A 63 0.29 14.80 3.61
N GLY A 64 0.42 13.48 3.73
CA GLY A 64 0.00 12.50 2.71
C GLY A 64 0.67 11.14 2.94
N TRP A 65 0.85 10.35 1.87
CA TRP A 65 1.41 8.97 1.86
C TRP A 65 2.53 8.69 2.89
N PHE A 66 3.41 9.65 3.19
CA PHE A 66 4.42 9.52 4.24
C PHE A 66 3.84 9.08 5.60
N ARG A 67 2.72 9.65 6.04
CA ARG A 67 2.06 9.25 7.30
C ARG A 67 1.40 7.87 7.21
N LEU A 68 0.89 7.48 6.03
CA LEU A 68 0.31 6.15 5.79
C LEU A 68 1.40 5.07 5.75
N ALA A 69 2.53 5.36 5.10
CA ALA A 69 3.67 4.48 4.95
C ALA A 69 4.36 4.19 6.30
N THR A 70 4.38 5.16 7.21
CA THR A 70 4.96 5.04 8.56
C THR A 70 3.96 4.53 9.61
N GLY A 71 2.70 4.27 9.24
CA GLY A 71 1.67 3.82 10.18
C GLY A 71 1.20 4.88 11.17
N GLN A 72 1.49 6.16 10.93
CA GLN A 72 1.02 7.29 11.74
C GLN A 72 -0.47 7.61 11.53
N VAL A 73 -1.18 6.86 10.67
CA VAL A 73 -2.62 6.95 10.42
C VAL A 73 -3.32 5.63 10.75
N ALA A 74 -3.06 5.05 11.92
CA ALA A 74 -4.02 4.15 12.52
C ALA A 74 -5.09 5.00 13.20
N GLY A 75 -6.10 5.47 12.45
CA GLY A 75 -7.17 6.29 13.02
C GLY A 75 -8.24 6.77 12.04
N ASP A 76 -7.95 7.80 11.23
CA ASP A 76 -9.03 8.69 10.80
C ASP A 76 -9.29 8.84 9.28
N ALA A 77 -8.55 8.19 8.39
CA ALA A 77 -8.61 8.51 6.94
C ALA A 77 -9.03 7.38 5.99
N LEU A 78 -9.72 6.33 6.45
CA LEU A 78 -10.45 5.41 5.56
C LEU A 78 -11.97 5.68 5.54
N GLY A 79 -12.41 6.76 6.19
CA GLY A 79 -13.78 7.24 6.12
C GLY A 79 -13.96 8.28 5.01
N ARG A 80 -14.67 7.88 3.95
CA ARG A 80 -15.33 8.72 2.91
C ARG A 80 -14.42 9.15 1.75
N GLY A 81 -14.82 8.77 0.53
CA GLY A 81 -14.23 9.42 -0.65
C GLY A 81 -14.47 8.83 -2.05
N ARG A 82 -15.49 7.99 -2.30
CA ARG A 82 -16.03 7.74 -3.65
C ARG A 82 -17.53 7.42 -3.49
N SER A 83 -18.50 8.00 -4.17
CA SER A 83 -18.55 8.79 -5.40
C SER A 83 -19.96 9.41 -5.49
N GLY A 84 -20.07 10.68 -5.94
CA GLY A 84 -21.35 11.34 -6.15
C GLY A 84 -22.07 10.92 -7.44
N SER A 85 -23.33 11.35 -7.57
CA SER A 85 -23.91 11.72 -8.87
C SER A 85 -25.00 12.77 -8.64
N ALA A 86 -25.03 13.74 -9.54
CA ALA A 86 -25.82 14.94 -9.53
C ALA A 86 -27.30 14.70 -9.87
N GLN A 87 -28.19 15.59 -9.40
CA GLN A 87 -29.12 16.29 -10.28
C GLN A 87 -29.78 17.47 -9.56
N ALA A 88 -29.66 18.65 -10.18
CA ALA A 88 -30.57 19.76 -10.00
C ALA A 88 -31.88 19.45 -10.73
N ASP A 89 -33.01 19.85 -10.15
CA ASP A 89 -34.19 20.46 -10.80
C ASP A 89 -35.39 20.42 -9.84
N GLY A 90 -36.01 21.59 -9.60
CA GLY A 90 -37.27 21.74 -8.86
C GLY A 90 -37.29 22.89 -7.87
#